data_AF-A0A956WXZ6-F1
#
_entry.id   AF-A0A956WXZ6-F1
#
_cell.length_a   1.000
_cell.length_b   1.000
_cell.length_c   1.000
_cell.angle_alpha   90.00
_cell.angle_beta   90.00
_cell.angle_gamma   90.00
#
_symmetry.space_group_name_H-M   'P 1'
#
loop_
_entity.id
_entity.type
_entity.pdbx_description
1 polymer ?
#
loop_
_entity_poly.entity_id
_entity_poly.type
_entity_poly.pdbx_seq_one_letter_code
_entity_poly.pdbx_strand_id
1 'polypeptide(L)' 'PMAMILAGASLLSHIESNDARLASRAIYESTLEAVYDGFATADLGGPTRTDEFTGEVIRRVRTKIEIWSSLT' A
#
# COMPACT_ATOMS: atom_id res chain seq x y z
N PRO A 1 5.44 -9.98 2.95
CA PRO A 1 5.34 -8.70 3.74
C PRO A 1 3.92 -8.09 3.80
N MET A 2 3.01 -8.52 2.92
CA MET A 2 1.64 -8.00 2.78
C MET A 2 0.90 -7.85 4.11
N ALA A 3 0.82 -8.90 4.94
CA ALA A 3 0.07 -8.86 6.20
C ALA A 3 0.52 -7.74 7.15
N MET A 4 1.84 -7.55 7.32
CA MET A 4 2.39 -6.50 8.18
C MET A 4 2.08 -5.09 7.64
N ILE A 5 2.15 -4.90 6.32
CA ILE A 5 1.81 -3.63 5.67
C ILE A 5 0.33 -3.29 5.87
N LEU A 6 -0.55 -4.27 5.65
CA LEU A 6 -2.00 -4.10 5.85
C LEU A 6 -2.36 -3.87 7.32
N ALA A 7 -1.63 -4.47 8.27
CA ALA A 7 -1.80 -4.17 9.69
C ALA A 7 -1.49 -2.69 10.00
N GLY A 8 -0.43 -2.13 9.41
CA GLY A 8 -0.13 -0.70 9.53
C GLY A 8 -1.23 0.19 8.93
N ALA A 9 -1.74 -0.17 7.75
CA ALA A 9 -2.89 0.52 7.15
C ALA A 9 -4.13 0.46 8.04
N SER A 10 -4.41 -0.70 8.64
CA SER A 10 -5.52 -0.90 9.57
C SER A 10 -5.39 -0.02 10.82
N LEU A 11 -4.19 0.10 11.39
CA LEU A 11 -3.99 0.99 12.53
C LEU A 11 -4.35 2.44 12.19
N LEU A 12 -3.93 2.93 11.02
CA LEU A 12 -4.21 4.30 10.57
C LEU A 12 -5.70 4.57 10.38
N SER A 13 -6.52 3.56 10.01
CA SER A 13 -7.96 3.75 9.84
C SER A 13 -8.70 4.01 11.15
N HIS A 14 -8.10 3.69 12.29
CA HIS A 14 -8.68 3.92 13.62
C HIS A 14 -8.35 5.30 14.19
N ILE A 15 -7.49 6.08 13.52
CA ILE A 15 -7.16 7.44 13.93
C ILE A 15 -8.22 8.40 13.36
N GLU A 16 -8.80 9.24 14.21
CA GLU A 16 -9.78 10.26 13.83
C GLU A 16 -9.13 11.45 13.12
N SER A 17 -8.54 11.19 11.94
CA SER A 17 -7.91 12.18 11.08
C SER A 17 -8.17 11.87 9.62
N ASN A 18 -8.47 12.90 8.82
CA ASN A 18 -8.64 12.75 7.37
C ASN A 18 -7.35 12.23 6.73
N ASP A 19 -6.19 12.77 7.13
CA ASP A 19 -4.88 12.37 6.61
C ASP A 19 -4.58 10.92 6.94
N ALA A 20 -4.93 10.46 8.15
CA ALA A 20 -4.75 9.08 8.55
C ALA A 20 -5.64 8.13 7.74
N ARG A 21 -6.91 8.50 7.48
CA ARG A 21 -7.79 7.72 6.61
C ARG A 21 -7.30 7.67 5.16
N LEU A 22 -6.79 8.79 4.63
CA LEU A 22 -6.21 8.84 3.29
C LEU A 22 -4.95 7.97 3.20
N ALA A 23 -4.05 8.06 4.18
CA ALA A 23 -2.85 7.22 4.24
C ALA A 23 -3.20 5.73 4.34
N SER A 24 -4.16 5.37 5.21
CA SER A 24 -4.68 4.00 5.32
C SER A 24 -5.18 3.49 3.97
N ARG A 25 -6.05 4.26 3.31
CA ARG A 25 -6.60 3.92 1.99
C ARG A 25 -5.51 3.76 0.93
N ALA A 26 -4.55 4.68 0.88
CA ALA A 26 -3.44 4.61 -0.07
C ALA A 26 -2.63 3.32 0.09
N ILE A 27 -2.35 2.90 1.33
CA ILE A 27 -1.58 1.67 1.61
C ILE A 27 -2.39 0.43 1.26
N TYR A 28 -3.67 0.36 1.65
CA TYR A 28 -4.56 -0.76 1.31
C TYR A 28 -4.66 -0.96 -0.20
N GLU A 29 -5.02 0.08 -0.94
CA GLU A 29 -5.17 0.02 -2.40
C GLU A 29 -3.84 -0.34 -3.06
N SER A 30 -2.75 0.34 -2.72
CA SER A 30 -1.43 0.08 -3.33
C SER A 30 -0.93 -1.34 -3.11
N THR A 31 -1.20 -1.92 -1.94
CA THR A 31 -0.79 -3.30 -1.63
C THR A 31 -1.60 -4.31 -2.41
N LEU A 32 -2.92 -4.13 -2.51
CA LEU A 32 -3.80 -5.04 -3.25
C LEU A 32 -3.59 -4.92 -4.76
N GLU A 33 -3.43 -3.70 -5.27
CA GLU A 33 -3.13 -3.44 -6.68
C GLU A 33 -1.78 -4.03 -7.09
N ALA A 34 -0.74 -3.97 -6.23
CA ALA A 34 0.56 -4.58 -6.53
C ALA A 34 0.42 -6.09 -6.75
N VAL A 35 -0.29 -6.80 -5.85
CA VAL A 35 -0.54 -8.23 -6.00
C VAL A 35 -1.39 -8.53 -7.24
N TYR A 36 -2.44 -7.73 -7.47
CA TYR A 36 -3.31 -7.87 -8.64
C TYR A 36 -2.52 -7.76 -9.96
N ASP A 37 -1.54 -6.85 -10.02
CA ASP A 37 -0.66 -6.66 -11.17
C ASP A 37 0.48 -7.69 -11.27
N GLY A 38 0.47 -8.74 -10.43
CA GLY A 38 1.46 -9.81 -10.44
C GLY A 38 2.75 -9.50 -9.66
N PHE A 39 2.85 -8.34 -9.01
CA PHE A 39 3.90 -8.04 -8.04
C PHE A 39 3.59 -8.78 -6.73
N ALA A 40 3.91 -10.07 -6.70
CA ALA A 40 3.65 -10.95 -5.57
C ALA A 40 4.93 -11.71 -5.14
N THR A 41 5.06 -11.96 -3.84
CA THR A 41 6.15 -12.75 -3.28
C THR A 41 5.90 -14.26 -3.45
N ALA A 42 6.92 -15.09 -3.21
CA ALA A 42 6.85 -16.53 -3.45
C ALA A 42 5.71 -17.24 -2.69
N ASP A 43 5.39 -16.80 -1.48
CA ASP A 43 4.26 -17.31 -0.67
C ASP A 43 2.89 -17.00 -1.29
N LEU A 44 2.81 -15.98 -2.15
CA LEU A 44 1.63 -15.60 -2.92
C LEU A 44 1.72 -16.08 -4.38
N GLY A 45 2.67 -16.97 -4.70
CA GLY A 45 2.84 -17.54 -6.03
C GLY A 45 3.55 -16.65 -7.06
N GLY A 46 4.14 -15.53 -6.64
CA GLY A 46 4.89 -14.64 -7.53
C GLY A 46 6.41 -14.73 -7.35
N PRO A 47 7.20 -14.21 -8.31
CA PRO A 47 8.67 -14.29 -8.27
C PRO A 47 9.33 -13.13 -7.50
N THR A 48 8.57 -12.17 -7.00
CA THR A 48 9.08 -10.90 -6.46
C THR A 48 9.77 -11.10 -5.12
N ARG A 49 10.89 -10.41 -4.88
CA ARG A 49 11.53 -10.40 -3.56
C ARG A 49 10.79 -9.49 -2.58
N THR A 50 10.97 -9.72 -1.28
CA THR A 50 10.31 -8.93 -0.23
C THR A 50 10.62 -7.44 -0.32
N ASP A 51 11.86 -7.08 -0.62
CA ASP A 51 12.33 -5.70 -0.79
C ASP A 51 11.73 -5.03 -2.03
N GLU A 52 11.68 -5.74 -3.16
CA GLU A 52 11.06 -5.29 -4.40
C GLU A 52 9.56 -5.04 -4.23
N PHE A 53 8.85 -5.99 -3.60
CA PHE A 53 7.42 -5.84 -3.30
C PHE A 53 7.16 -4.61 -2.42
N THR A 54 7.94 -4.46 -1.35
CA THR A 54 7.78 -3.34 -0.42
C THR A 54 8.08 -2.01 -1.10
N GLY A 55 9.13 -1.96 -1.93
CA GLY A 55 9.47 -0.79 -2.73
C GLY A 55 8.36 -0.39 -3.70
N GLU A 56 7.74 -1.36 -4.38
CA GLU A 56 6.64 -1.10 -5.30
C GLU A 56 5.40 -0.55 -4.58
N VAL A 57 5.04 -1.12 -3.43
CA VAL A 57 3.96 -0.57 -2.59
C VAL A 57 4.26 0.87 -2.17
N ILE A 58 5.48 1.17 -1.70
CA ILE A 58 5.89 2.52 -1.32
C ILE A 58 5.76 3.50 -2.50
N ARG A 59 6.19 3.08 -3.70
CA ARG A 59 6.10 3.89 -4.92
C ARG A 59 4.65 4.25 -5.24
N ARG A 60 3.75 3.25 -5.26
CA ARG A 60 2.32 3.43 -5.52
C ARG A 60 1.65 4.34 -4.47
N VAL A 61 1.97 4.16 -3.19
CA VAL A 61 1.46 5.00 -2.10
C VAL A 61 1.84 6.47 -2.31
N ARG A 62 3.12 6.75 -2.62
CA ARG A 62 3.57 8.13 -2.88
C ARG A 62 2.82 8.75 -4.06
N THR A 63 2.71 8.01 -5.17
CA THR A 63 1.97 8.48 -6.35
C THR A 63 0.52 8.80 -6.03
N LYS A 64 -0.18 7.93 -5.27
CA LYS A 64 -1.57 8.19 -4.86
C LYS A 64 -1.69 9.44 -4.00
N ILE A 65 -0.83 9.60 -2.99
CA ILE A 65 -0.84 10.78 -2.10
C ILE A 65 -0.58 12.06 -2.90
N GLU A 66 0.43 12.05 -3.77
CA GLU A 66 0.77 13.19 -4.64
C GLU A 66 -0.41 13.58 -5.53
N ILE A 67 -1.01 12.62 -6.23
CA ILE A 67 -2.17 12.87 -7.09
C ILE A 67 -3.35 13.41 -6.26
N TRP A 68 -3.70 12.77 -5.14
CA TRP A 68 -4.84 13.20 -4.34
C TRP A 68 -4.65 14.58 -3.72
N SER A 69 -3.42 14.92 -3.30
CA SER A 69 -3.09 16.27 -2.82
C SER A 69 -3.24 17.34 -3.89
N SER A 70 -3.14 16.99 -5.18
CA SER A 70 -3.33 17.92 -6.30
C SER A 70 -4.79 18.11 -6.71
N LEU A 71 -5.69 17.22 -6.24
CA LEU A 71 -7.12 17.23 -6.54
C LEU A 71 -7.97 17.89 -5.45
N THR A 72 -7.34 18.38 -4.38
CA THR A 72 -7.98 19.02 -3.21
C THR A 72 -7.52 20.45 -3.09
#